data_AF-A0AA51EWA9-F1
#
_entry.id   AF-A0AA51EWA9-F1
#
_cell.length_a   1.000
_cell.length_b   1.000
_cell.length_c   1.000
_cell.angle_alpha   90.00
_cell.angle_beta   90.00
_cell.angle_gamma   90.00
#
_symmetry.space_group_name_H-M   'P 1'
#
loop_
_entity.id
_entity.type
_entity.pdbx_description
1 polymer ?
#
loop_
_entity_poly.entity_id
_entity_poly.type
_entity_poly.pdbx_seq_one_letter_code
_entity_poly.pdbx_strand_id
1 'polypeptide(L)'
;HAKNTAIHSSTKVDDTIRYLSLHDNKYIRYFHGHTKKVVTLCLSPVEDTFLSGSMDKTLRLWDLRSPNCQGLMHLSGRPVAAYDPEGLIFAAGVNSESIKLYDLRSFDKGPFVTFKLNQEKECDWTGLKFSRDGKTMLISTNGSIIRLVDAYHGTPLQTFTGHLNNKGIPIEASFSP
;
A
#
# COMPACT_ATOMS: atom_id res chain seq x y z
N HIS A 1 -6.51 7.61 -13.74
CA HIS A 1 -6.57 6.37 -14.55
C HIS A 1 -7.97 6.23 -15.15
N ALA A 2 -8.12 5.69 -16.36
CA ALA A 2 -9.43 5.58 -17.00
C ALA A 2 -10.30 4.48 -16.34
N LYS A 3 -11.62 4.70 -16.28
CA LYS A 3 -12.58 3.78 -15.63
C LYS A 3 -12.52 2.34 -16.15
N ASN A 4 -12.13 2.14 -17.42
CA ASN A 4 -12.06 0.84 -18.06
C ASN A 4 -10.64 0.28 -18.11
N THR A 5 -9.83 0.54 -17.08
CA THR A 5 -8.46 0.04 -17.02
C THR A 5 -8.16 -0.62 -15.70
N ALA A 6 -7.26 -1.58 -15.69
CA ALA A 6 -6.86 -2.32 -14.51
C ALA A 6 -5.33 -2.42 -14.41
N ILE A 7 -4.82 -2.30 -13.19
CA ILE A 7 -3.45 -2.66 -12.85
C ILE A 7 -3.47 -3.96 -12.05
N HIS A 8 -2.59 -4.89 -12.39
CA HIS A 8 -2.35 -6.06 -11.56
C HIS A 8 -0.87 -6.44 -11.58
N SER A 9 -0.43 -7.12 -10.52
CA SER A 9 0.87 -7.79 -10.50
C SER A 9 0.71 -9.21 -11.03
N SER A 10 1.65 -9.63 -11.85
CA SER A 10 1.83 -11.03 -12.20
C SER A 10 2.10 -11.86 -10.94
N THR A 11 1.47 -13.02 -10.82
CA THR A 11 1.72 -13.95 -9.69
C THR A 11 2.18 -15.33 -10.14
N LYS A 12 2.23 -15.58 -11.45
CA LYS A 12 2.49 -16.91 -12.02
C LYS A 12 3.73 -16.99 -12.91
N VAL A 13 4.13 -15.88 -13.54
CA VAL A 13 5.17 -15.89 -14.58
C VAL A 13 6.42 -15.12 -14.15
N ASP A 14 6.22 -13.95 -13.54
CA ASP A 14 7.25 -13.00 -13.14
C ASP A 14 6.68 -12.07 -12.06
N ASP A 15 7.47 -11.10 -11.59
CA ASP A 15 7.03 -10.10 -10.61
C ASP A 15 6.67 -8.74 -11.26
N THR A 16 6.44 -8.76 -12.58
CA THR A 16 6.13 -7.57 -13.38
C THR A 16 4.71 -7.09 -13.10
N ILE A 17 4.54 -5.77 -13.05
CA ILE A 17 3.22 -5.13 -12.93
C ILE A 17 2.72 -4.80 -14.32
N ARG A 18 1.43 -5.03 -14.57
CA ARG A 18 0.79 -4.87 -15.88
C ARG A 18 -0.39 -3.94 -15.79
N TYR A 19 -0.49 -3.03 -16.75
CA TYR A 19 -1.61 -2.12 -16.95
C TYR A 19 -2.35 -2.51 -18.23
N LEU A 20 -3.66 -2.68 -18.15
CA LEU A 20 -4.48 -3.16 -19.27
C LEU A 20 -5.78 -2.37 -19.45
N SER A 21 -6.25 -2.31 -20.69
CA SER A 21 -7.59 -1.88 -21.06
C SER A 21 -8.54 -3.05 -20.90
N LEU A 22 -9.60 -2.87 -20.09
CA LEU A 22 -10.68 -3.83 -19.93
C LEU A 22 -11.65 -3.81 -21.12
N HIS A 23 -11.70 -2.70 -21.87
CA HIS A 23 -12.55 -2.58 -23.05
C HIS A 23 -12.03 -3.47 -24.18
N ASP A 24 -10.73 -3.39 -24.48
CA ASP A 24 -10.11 -4.09 -25.60
C ASP A 24 -9.36 -5.37 -25.18
N ASN A 25 -9.31 -5.65 -23.88
CA ASN A 25 -8.50 -6.72 -23.26
C ASN A 25 -7.03 -6.70 -23.73
N LYS A 26 -6.45 -5.50 -23.80
CA LYS A 26 -5.07 -5.28 -24.28
C LYS A 26 -4.19 -4.72 -23.19
N TYR A 27 -2.98 -5.26 -23.09
CA TYR A 27 -1.93 -4.68 -22.26
C TYR A 27 -1.51 -3.33 -22.85
N ILE A 28 -1.64 -2.29 -22.04
CA ILE A 28 -1.23 -0.93 -22.35
C ILE A 28 0.26 -0.77 -22.00
N ARG A 29 0.67 -1.28 -20.83
CA ARG A 29 2.03 -1.10 -20.32
C ARG A 29 2.46 -2.21 -19.35
N TYR A 30 3.77 -2.41 -19.28
CA TYR A 30 4.45 -3.26 -18.31
C TYR A 30 5.44 -2.42 -17.49
N PHE A 31 5.45 -2.62 -16.17
CA PHE A 31 6.38 -1.95 -15.25
C PHE A 31 7.31 -3.00 -14.67
N HIS A 32 8.55 -2.99 -15.18
CA HIS A 32 9.60 -3.91 -14.77
C HIS A 32 10.45 -3.28 -13.68
N GLY A 33 10.98 -4.10 -12.77
CA GLY A 33 12.01 -3.66 -11.83
C GLY A 33 11.91 -4.32 -10.46
N HIS A 34 10.72 -4.75 -10.03
CA HIS A 34 10.62 -5.60 -8.86
C HIS A 34 11.29 -6.95 -9.13
N THR A 35 12.03 -7.45 -8.14
CA THR A 35 12.79 -8.70 -8.24
C THR A 35 12.20 -9.83 -7.40
N LYS A 36 11.12 -9.54 -6.69
CA LYS A 36 10.31 -10.49 -5.91
C LYS A 36 8.84 -10.11 -5.96
N LYS A 37 8.00 -11.01 -5.46
CA LYS A 37 6.54 -10.88 -5.39
C LYS A 37 6.09 -9.49 -4.95
N VAL A 38 5.30 -8.85 -5.80
CA VAL A 38 4.54 -7.64 -5.48
C VAL A 38 3.37 -8.02 -4.57
N VAL A 39 3.30 -7.38 -3.41
CA VAL A 39 2.34 -7.67 -2.34
C VAL A 39 1.43 -6.49 -1.99
N THR A 40 1.68 -5.33 -2.60
CA THR A 40 0.86 -4.13 -2.46
C THR A 40 0.79 -3.42 -3.80
N LEU A 41 -0.41 -2.99 -4.19
CA LEU A 41 -0.67 -2.10 -5.31
C LEU A 41 -1.69 -1.06 -4.85
N CYS A 42 -1.40 0.22 -5.06
CA CYS A 42 -2.28 1.31 -4.67
C CYS A 42 -2.28 2.38 -5.76
N LEU A 43 -3.43 2.58 -6.41
CA LEU A 43 -3.64 3.65 -7.39
C LEU A 43 -3.82 4.98 -6.67
N SER A 44 -3.24 6.06 -7.21
CA SER A 44 -3.59 7.42 -6.78
C SER A 44 -5.05 7.70 -7.13
N PRO A 45 -5.84 8.32 -6.23
CA PRO A 45 -7.22 8.70 -6.50
C PRO A 45 -7.35 9.88 -7.46
N VAL A 46 -6.30 10.70 -7.61
CA VAL A 46 -6.33 11.96 -8.38
C VAL A 46 -5.44 11.89 -9.62
N GLU A 47 -4.23 11.35 -9.50
CA GLU A 47 -3.25 11.36 -10.58
C GLU A 47 -3.14 10.01 -11.28
N ASP A 48 -2.52 9.99 -12.46
CA ASP A 48 -2.17 8.76 -13.19
C ASP A 48 -0.93 8.07 -12.60
N THR A 49 -0.77 8.10 -11.28
CA THR A 49 0.34 7.49 -10.55
C THR A 49 -0.14 6.33 -9.68
N PHE A 50 0.79 5.45 -9.31
CA PHE A 50 0.50 4.36 -8.38
C PHE A 50 1.74 3.94 -7.60
N LEU A 51 1.50 3.32 -6.44
CA LEU A 51 2.52 2.71 -5.61
C LEU A 51 2.48 1.19 -5.74
N SER A 52 3.66 0.57 -5.70
CA SER A 52 3.79 -0.87 -5.57
C SER A 52 4.80 -1.25 -4.50
N GLY A 53 4.41 -2.18 -3.63
CA GLY A 53 5.28 -2.75 -2.60
C GLY A 53 5.61 -4.20 -2.92
N SER A 54 6.88 -4.59 -2.78
CA SER A 54 7.36 -5.94 -3.03
C SER A 54 8.16 -6.55 -1.87
N MET A 55 8.18 -7.88 -1.83
CA MET A 55 9.06 -8.66 -0.96
C MET A 55 10.56 -8.48 -1.27
N ASP A 56 10.90 -7.75 -2.33
CA ASP A 56 12.26 -7.26 -2.60
C ASP A 56 12.69 -6.12 -1.67
N LYS A 57 11.83 -5.77 -0.70
CA LYS A 57 12.04 -4.72 0.32
C LYS A 57 11.99 -3.31 -0.27
N THR A 58 11.26 -3.14 -1.38
CA THR A 58 11.06 -1.83 -2.00
C THR A 58 9.60 -1.43 -2.10
N LEU A 59 9.35 -0.15 -1.92
CA LEU A 59 8.13 0.54 -2.33
C LEU A 59 8.50 1.45 -3.50
N ARG A 60 7.81 1.31 -4.62
CA ARG A 60 8.08 2.04 -5.86
C ARG A 60 6.91 2.94 -6.23
N LEU A 61 7.24 4.13 -6.72
CA LEU A 61 6.31 5.07 -7.32
C LEU A 61 6.41 4.99 -8.84
N TRP A 62 5.26 4.94 -9.49
CA TRP A 62 5.12 4.79 -10.92
C TRP A 62 4.17 5.85 -11.49
N ASP A 63 4.39 6.20 -12.74
CA ASP A 63 3.47 6.99 -13.56
C ASP A 63 2.94 6.09 -14.68
N LEU A 64 1.63 5.97 -14.84
CA LEU A 64 1.00 5.14 -15.87
C LEU A 64 1.39 5.55 -17.30
N ARG A 65 1.85 6.80 -17.46
CA ARG A 65 2.28 7.38 -18.74
C ARG A 65 3.74 7.04 -19.05
N SER A 66 4.51 6.54 -18.08
CA SER A 66 5.94 6.22 -18.20
C SER A 66 6.24 4.77 -17.83
N PRO A 67 7.08 4.04 -18.58
CA PRO A 67 7.50 2.69 -18.16
C PRO A 67 8.53 2.70 -17.02
N ASN A 68 9.12 3.85 -16.72
CA ASN A 68 10.22 3.96 -15.77
C ASN A 68 9.71 4.20 -14.35
N CYS A 69 10.45 3.66 -13.38
CA CYS A 69 10.22 3.92 -11.96
C CYS A 69 10.49 5.41 -11.68
N GLN A 70 9.53 6.10 -11.06
CA GLN A 70 9.62 7.53 -10.73
C GLN A 70 10.21 7.76 -9.33
N GLY A 71 10.06 6.77 -8.44
CA GLY A 71 10.61 6.84 -7.10
C GLY A 71 10.82 5.47 -6.49
N LEU A 72 11.87 5.34 -5.68
CA LEU A 72 12.25 4.09 -5.02
C LEU A 72 12.50 4.36 -3.54
N MET A 73 11.84 3.57 -2.69
CA MET A 73 12.04 3.61 -1.25
C MET A 73 12.44 2.21 -0.77
N HIS A 74 13.46 2.16 0.08
CA HIS A 74 13.87 0.94 0.77
C HIS A 74 13.18 0.84 2.11
N LEU A 75 12.51 -0.28 2.35
CA LEU A 75 11.79 -0.56 3.58
C LEU A 75 12.34 -1.81 4.24
N SER A 76 12.31 -1.87 5.56
CA SER A 76 12.54 -3.11 6.29
C SER A 76 11.20 -3.82 6.49
N GLY A 77 11.08 -5.06 6.01
CA GLY A 77 9.88 -5.89 6.14
C GLY A 77 8.94 -5.92 4.93
N ARG A 78 7.73 -6.47 5.14
CA ARG A 78 6.67 -6.54 4.12
C ARG A 78 6.08 -5.15 3.90
N PRO A 79 6.18 -4.56 2.71
CA PRO A 79 5.66 -3.22 2.47
C PRO A 79 4.13 -3.24 2.41
N VAL A 80 3.51 -2.26 3.07
CA VAL A 80 2.11 -1.88 2.88
C VAL A 80 2.05 -0.37 2.65
N ALA A 81 1.15 0.08 1.80
CA ALA A 81 1.01 1.50 1.49
C ALA A 81 -0.41 1.87 1.08
N ALA A 82 -0.77 3.13 1.30
CA ALA A 82 -2.05 3.70 0.90
C ALA A 82 -1.91 5.19 0.57
N TYR A 83 -2.61 5.65 -0.46
CA TYR A 83 -2.83 7.08 -0.69
C TYR A 83 -3.90 7.62 0.25
N ASP A 84 -3.74 8.88 0.64
CA ASP A 84 -4.83 9.67 1.20
C ASP A 84 -5.89 9.97 0.11
N PRO A 85 -7.12 10.36 0.48
CA PRO A 85 -8.19 10.60 -0.49
C PRO A 85 -7.88 11.69 -1.52
N GLU A 86 -7.06 12.68 -1.16
CA GLU A 86 -6.67 13.77 -2.07
C GLU A 86 -5.46 13.40 -2.95
N GLY A 87 -4.82 12.25 -2.69
CA GLY A 87 -3.67 11.76 -3.45
C GLY A 87 -2.40 12.60 -3.31
N LEU A 88 -2.34 13.50 -2.32
CA LEU A 88 -1.19 14.36 -2.04
C LEU A 88 -0.18 13.69 -1.11
N ILE A 89 -0.67 12.80 -0.25
CA ILE A 89 0.10 12.10 0.76
C ILE A 89 -0.06 10.60 0.53
N PHE A 90 0.98 9.85 0.86
CA PHE A 90 0.83 8.42 1.06
C PHE A 90 1.42 7.98 2.39
N ALA A 91 0.79 6.97 2.97
CA ALA A 91 1.29 6.26 4.12
C ALA A 91 2.03 5.00 3.68
N ALA A 92 3.16 4.71 4.32
CA ALA A 92 3.88 3.46 4.19
C ALA A 92 4.04 2.80 5.57
N GLY A 93 3.66 1.53 5.68
CA GLY A 93 3.90 0.73 6.87
C GLY A 93 5.28 0.09 6.83
N VAL A 94 6.02 0.19 7.94
CA VAL A 94 7.39 -0.31 8.07
C VAL A 94 7.52 -1.20 9.30
N ASN A 95 8.16 -2.37 9.14
CA ASN A 95 8.37 -3.38 10.20
C ASN A 95 7.12 -3.82 10.99
N SER A 96 5.91 -3.53 10.48
CA SER A 96 4.67 -3.75 11.22
C SER A 96 4.62 -3.00 12.57
N GLU A 97 5.40 -1.92 12.70
CA GLU A 97 5.56 -1.14 13.93
C GLU A 97 5.35 0.37 13.72
N SER A 98 5.43 0.85 12.49
CA SER A 98 5.31 2.28 12.23
C SER A 98 4.62 2.59 10.91
N ILE A 99 3.86 3.67 10.93
CA ILE A 99 3.33 4.31 9.72
C ILE A 99 4.18 5.55 9.47
N LYS A 100 4.73 5.66 8.28
CA LYS A 100 5.46 6.83 7.79
C LYS A 100 4.61 7.53 6.74
N LEU A 101 4.38 8.84 6.91
CA LEU A 101 3.65 9.66 5.94
C LEU A 101 4.64 10.46 5.09
N TYR A 102 4.40 10.46 3.79
CA TYR A 102 5.25 11.09 2.78
C TYR A 102 4.41 12.06 1.95
N ASP A 103 5.01 13.21 1.64
CA ASP A 103 4.49 14.11 0.61
C ASP A 103 4.86 13.51 -0.76
N LEU A 104 3.87 13.29 -1.63
CA LEU A 104 4.11 12.69 -2.95
C LEU A 104 5.07 13.52 -3.81
N ARG A 105 5.03 14.85 -3.71
CA ARG A 105 5.84 15.79 -4.50
C ARG A 105 7.25 15.96 -3.97
N SER A 106 7.53 15.45 -2.77
CA SER A 106 8.84 15.56 -2.11
C SER A 106 9.17 14.28 -1.34
N PHE A 107 8.80 13.12 -1.88
CA PHE A 107 8.96 11.83 -1.20
C PHE A 107 10.45 11.50 -0.92
N ASP A 108 11.34 12.05 -1.74
CA ASP A 108 12.79 11.97 -1.63
C ASP A 108 13.34 12.66 -0.37
N LYS A 109 12.61 13.64 0.18
CA LYS A 109 12.94 14.26 1.49
C LYS A 109 12.66 13.34 2.68
N GLY A 110 12.07 12.17 2.43
CA GLY A 110 11.69 11.23 3.47
C GLY A 110 10.33 11.57 4.09
N PRO A 111 9.95 10.83 5.13
CA PRO A 111 8.64 11.01 5.75
C PRO A 111 8.60 12.30 6.57
N PHE A 112 7.55 13.09 6.40
CA PHE A 112 7.34 14.30 7.19
C PHE A 112 6.76 13.98 8.59
N VAL A 113 6.11 12.82 8.74
CA VAL A 113 5.58 12.31 10.02
C VAL A 113 5.83 10.81 10.13
N THR A 114 6.14 10.33 11.34
CA THR A 114 6.21 8.90 11.67
C THR A 114 5.37 8.62 12.91
N PHE A 115 4.36 7.77 12.77
CA PHE A 115 3.59 7.23 13.88
C PHE A 115 4.18 5.89 14.30
N LYS A 116 4.60 5.78 15.56
CA LYS A 116 5.03 4.52 16.15
C LYS A 116 3.83 3.84 16.80
N LEU A 117 3.59 2.61 16.40
CA LEU A 117 2.57 1.73 16.94
C LEU A 117 3.26 0.59 17.68
N ASN A 118 2.64 0.08 18.73
CA ASN A 118 3.21 -1.04 19.46
C ASN A 118 3.26 -2.28 18.55
N GLN A 119 4.46 -2.84 18.40
CA GLN A 119 4.66 -4.09 17.68
C GLN A 119 4.03 -5.23 18.49
N GLU A 120 3.15 -5.98 17.84
CA GLU A 120 2.57 -7.19 18.42
C GLU A 120 3.45 -8.39 18.07
N LYS A 121 3.54 -9.34 18.99
CA LYS A 121 4.27 -10.58 18.72
C LYS A 121 3.59 -11.33 17.58
N GLU A 122 4.39 -11.76 16.60
CA GLU A 122 3.98 -12.67 15.52
C GLU A 122 2.90 -12.14 14.55
N CYS A 123 2.93 -10.84 14.24
CA CYS A 123 1.95 -10.21 13.36
C CYS A 123 2.62 -9.29 12.33
N ASP A 124 2.38 -9.55 11.05
CA ASP A 124 2.77 -8.70 9.94
C ASP A 124 1.58 -7.89 9.41
N TRP A 125 1.83 -6.63 9.07
CA TRP A 125 0.83 -5.83 8.37
C TRP A 125 0.68 -6.32 6.94
N THR A 126 -0.56 -6.56 6.56
CA THR A 126 -0.93 -7.10 5.25
C THR A 126 -1.59 -6.07 4.35
N GLY A 127 -2.22 -5.06 4.94
CA GLY A 127 -2.86 -3.97 4.23
C GLY A 127 -2.88 -2.68 5.04
N LEU A 128 -2.94 -1.56 4.33
CA LEU A 128 -3.13 -0.22 4.87
C LEU A 128 -4.15 0.49 3.97
N LYS A 129 -5.10 1.22 4.55
CA LYS A 129 -6.09 2.01 3.79
C LYS A 129 -6.43 3.29 4.55
N PHE A 130 -6.56 4.40 3.85
CA PHE A 130 -7.23 5.58 4.39
C PHE A 130 -8.74 5.43 4.31
N SER A 131 -9.42 6.02 5.28
CA SER A 131 -10.86 6.32 5.20
C SER A 131 -11.13 7.37 4.14
N ARG A 132 -12.36 7.39 3.61
CA ARG A 132 -12.76 8.29 2.53
C ARG A 132 -12.64 9.77 2.89
N ASP A 133 -12.82 10.11 4.17
CA ASP A 133 -12.65 11.48 4.67
C ASP A 133 -11.21 11.78 5.13
N GLY A 134 -10.30 10.81 5.00
CA GLY A 134 -8.88 10.95 5.31
C GLY A 134 -8.54 11.00 6.80
N LYS A 135 -9.54 10.91 7.70
CA LYS A 135 -9.31 11.13 9.14
C LYS A 135 -8.76 9.93 9.88
N THR A 136 -8.97 8.74 9.32
CA THR A 136 -8.52 7.48 9.92
C THR A 136 -7.83 6.59 8.90
N MET A 137 -6.97 5.71 9.40
CA MET A 137 -6.29 4.65 8.66
C MET A 137 -6.66 3.29 9.24
N LEU A 138 -6.88 2.31 8.37
CA LEU A 138 -7.13 0.92 8.69
C LEU A 138 -5.90 0.08 8.38
N ILE A 139 -5.43 -0.68 9.36
CA ILE A 139 -4.31 -1.62 9.25
C ILE A 139 -4.87 -3.03 9.32
N SER A 140 -4.70 -3.79 8.24
CA SER A 140 -5.00 -5.21 8.21
C SER A 140 -3.74 -6.02 8.46
N THR A 141 -3.87 -7.20 9.07
CA THR A 141 -2.72 -8.03 9.44
C THR A 141 -2.92 -9.50 9.05
N ASN A 142 -1.86 -10.30 9.13
CA ASN A 142 -1.97 -11.76 9.11
C ASN A 142 -2.12 -12.37 10.51
N GLY A 143 -2.22 -11.54 11.56
CA GLY A 143 -2.53 -11.97 12.92
C GLY A 143 -4.04 -12.05 13.15
N SER A 144 -4.45 -11.95 14.42
CA SER A 144 -5.85 -11.94 14.86
C SER A 144 -6.40 -10.54 15.12
N ILE A 145 -5.76 -9.52 14.56
CA ILE A 145 -6.08 -8.12 14.81
C ILE A 145 -6.23 -7.31 13.53
N ILE A 146 -7.15 -6.36 13.57
CA ILE A 146 -7.22 -5.22 12.64
C ILE A 146 -7.22 -3.96 13.49
N ARG A 147 -6.50 -2.91 13.06
CA ARG A 147 -6.44 -1.64 13.80
C ARG A 147 -7.03 -0.50 13.00
N LEU A 148 -7.78 0.36 13.68
CA LEU A 148 -8.16 1.68 13.22
C LEU A 148 -7.33 2.72 13.97
N VAL A 149 -6.71 3.64 13.24
CA VAL A 149 -5.77 4.63 13.76
C VAL A 149 -6.16 6.02 13.27
N ASP A 150 -6.02 7.05 14.10
CA ASP A 150 -6.18 8.44 13.69
C ASP A 150 -5.08 8.84 12.69
N ALA A 151 -5.46 9.47 11.58
CA ALA A 151 -4.54 9.77 10.50
C ALA A 151 -3.63 10.98 10.77
N TYR A 152 -4.01 11.86 11.71
CA TYR A 152 -3.27 13.08 12.02
C TYR A 152 -2.31 12.90 13.19
N HIS A 153 -2.69 12.08 14.16
CA HIS A 153 -1.96 11.88 15.41
C HIS A 153 -1.34 10.48 15.53
N GLY A 154 -1.76 9.53 14.70
CA GLY A 154 -1.29 8.15 14.79
C GLY A 154 -1.80 7.40 16.02
N THR A 155 -2.80 7.94 16.71
CA THR A 155 -3.36 7.34 17.92
C THR A 155 -4.23 6.13 17.55
N PRO A 156 -4.03 4.95 18.17
CA PRO A 156 -4.93 3.83 17.97
C PRO A 156 -6.34 4.17 18.48
N LEU A 157 -7.35 4.09 17.61
CA LEU A 157 -8.75 4.38 17.93
C LEU A 157 -9.50 3.10 18.32
N GLN A 158 -9.29 2.03 17.55
CA GLN A 158 -9.96 0.75 17.78
C GLN A 158 -9.07 -0.42 17.36
N THR A 159 -9.11 -1.49 18.13
CA THR A 159 -8.50 -2.78 17.77
C THR A 159 -9.61 -3.81 17.68
N PHE A 160 -9.83 -4.34 16.48
CA PHE A 160 -10.78 -5.41 16.24
C PHE A 160 -10.10 -6.75 16.48
N THR A 161 -10.61 -7.50 17.44
CA THR A 161 -10.10 -8.82 17.85
C THR A 161 -11.24 -9.85 17.82
N GLY A 162 -10.96 -11.11 18.21
CA GLY A 162 -11.98 -12.16 18.37
C GLY A 162 -12.08 -13.13 17.21
N HIS A 163 -11.34 -12.92 16.12
CA HIS A 163 -11.19 -13.88 15.04
C HIS A 163 -9.89 -14.70 15.22
N LEU A 164 -10.00 -16.01 15.10
CA LEU A 164 -8.84 -16.92 15.15
C LEU A 164 -8.15 -16.93 13.78
N ASN A 165 -6.83 -16.73 13.77
CA ASN A 165 -6.03 -16.77 12.54
C ASN A 165 -4.72 -17.55 12.73
N ASN A 166 -4.84 -18.76 13.27
CA ASN A 166 -3.69 -19.60 13.61
C ASN A 166 -2.84 -20.00 12.38
N LYS A 167 -3.36 -19.81 11.16
CA LYS A 167 -2.67 -20.09 9.89
C LYS A 167 -1.86 -18.90 9.37
N GLY A 168 -1.92 -17.74 10.01
CA GLY A 168 -1.19 -16.54 9.56
C GLY A 168 -1.65 -16.06 8.18
N ILE A 169 -2.94 -16.21 7.85
CA ILE A 169 -3.46 -15.83 6.54
C ILE A 169 -3.75 -14.32 6.54
N PRO A 170 -3.35 -13.56 5.51
CA PRO A 170 -3.72 -12.15 5.43
C PRO A 170 -5.22 -11.94 5.57
N ILE A 171 -5.61 -11.13 6.56
CA ILE A 171 -6.98 -10.68 6.71
C ILE A 171 -7.15 -9.43 5.86
N GLU A 172 -8.27 -9.34 5.17
CA GLU A 172 -8.64 -8.14 4.42
C GLU A 172 -9.72 -7.37 5.16
N ALA A 173 -9.60 -6.04 5.13
CA ALA A 173 -10.62 -5.15 5.63
C ALA A 173 -10.73 -3.92 4.71
N SER A 174 -11.89 -3.28 4.72
CA SER A 174 -12.15 -2.06 3.96
C SER A 174 -13.14 -1.17 4.68
N PHE A 175 -13.03 0.13 4.44
CA PHE A 175 -14.12 1.05 4.71
C PHE A 175 -15.27 0.80 3.73
N SER A 176 -16.50 1.03 4.19
CA SER A 176 -17.64 1.15 3.28
C SER A 176 -17.46 2.37 2.36
N PRO A 177 -18.04 2.34 1.15
CA PRO A 177 -18.03 3.49 0.23
C PRO A 177 -18.56 4.78 0.86
#